data_AF-A0A0K8VF03-F1
#
_entry.id   AF-A0A0K8VF03-F1
#
_cell.length_a   1.000
_cell.length_b   1.000
_cell.length_c   1.000
_cell.angle_alpha   90.00
_cell.angle_beta   90.00
_cell.angle_gamma   90.00
#
_symmetry.space_group_name_H-M   'P 1'
#
loop_
_entity.id
_entity.type
_entity.pdbx_description
1 polymer ?
#
loop_
_entity_poly.entity_id
_entity_poly.type
_entity_poly.pdbx_seq_one_letter_code
_entity_poly.pdbx_strand_id
1 'polypeptide(L)'
;MATLKNLRIISSIVVGTGAGLSAYYYQRLREPENLVQNSLPVYSTPVTEGALWDTNWDFREPKSCVRPVKNDSPQEENRYNNELEKMRVKATRHIVLIRHGQYLDDGKHDKDHHLTELGKLQAKYTGQRLHELGIKWDKIIVSTMTRAQETSEMILKEIEYDPEKVRHCPYLREGAPIAPQPPISHWRPEKFQHFFQDGAR
;
A
#
# COMPACT_ATOMS: atom_id res chain seq x y z
N MET A 1 -4.21 2.72 71.69
CA MET A 1 -5.41 3.05 70.86
C MET A 1 -5.11 3.95 69.65
N ALA A 2 -3.94 4.60 69.51
CA ALA A 2 -3.65 5.51 68.39
C ALA A 2 -3.27 4.80 67.06
N THR A 3 -2.69 3.60 67.12
CA THR A 3 -2.18 2.86 65.94
C THR A 3 -3.27 2.30 65.03
N LEU A 4 -4.38 1.81 65.60
CA LEU A 4 -5.50 1.26 64.83
C LEU A 4 -6.28 2.34 64.06
N LYS A 5 -6.33 3.56 64.60
CA LYS A 5 -7.03 4.69 63.99
C LYS A 5 -6.29 5.19 62.75
N ASN A 6 -4.95 5.26 62.82
CA ASN A 6 -4.10 5.63 61.69
C ASN A 6 -4.12 4.56 60.59
N LEU A 7 -4.18 3.27 60.93
CA LEU A 7 -4.31 2.18 59.94
C LEU A 7 -5.64 2.25 59.17
N ARG A 8 -6.74 2.58 59.87
CA ARG A 8 -8.06 2.78 59.25
C ARG A 8 -8.09 3.98 58.31
N ILE A 9 -7.42 5.07 58.68
CA ILE A 9 -7.31 6.27 57.82
C ILE A 9 -6.49 5.93 56.56
N ILE A 10 -5.33 5.29 56.71
CA ILE A 10 -4.49 4.92 55.57
C ILE A 10 -5.20 3.93 54.63
N SER A 11 -5.86 2.90 55.18
CA SER A 11 -6.63 1.95 54.36
C SER A 11 -7.81 2.60 53.63
N SER A 12 -8.52 3.55 54.27
CA SER A 12 -9.60 4.29 53.61
C SER A 12 -9.08 5.19 52.47
N ILE A 13 -7.90 5.80 52.62
CA ILE A 13 -7.28 6.62 51.58
C ILE A 13 -6.83 5.74 50.41
N VAL A 14 -6.19 4.60 50.67
CA VAL A 14 -5.73 3.66 49.63
C VAL A 14 -6.88 3.06 48.84
N VAL A 15 -7.98 2.69 49.51
CA VAL A 15 -9.18 2.18 48.83
C VAL A 15 -9.85 3.28 48.02
N GLY A 16 -9.93 4.51 48.55
CA GLY A 16 -10.50 5.66 47.84
C GLY A 16 -9.70 6.05 46.59
N THR A 17 -8.37 6.08 46.67
CA THR A 17 -7.51 6.40 45.52
C THR A 17 -7.50 5.27 44.49
N GLY A 18 -7.47 4.00 44.93
CA GLY A 18 -7.58 2.84 44.04
C GLY A 18 -8.90 2.83 43.26
N ALA A 19 -10.04 3.01 43.95
CA ALA A 19 -11.35 3.04 43.32
C ALA A 19 -11.51 4.23 42.34
N GLY A 20 -11.00 5.41 42.71
CA GLY A 20 -11.02 6.60 41.86
C GLY A 20 -10.16 6.43 40.60
N LEU A 21 -8.96 5.87 40.71
CA LEU A 21 -8.11 5.55 39.55
C LEU A 21 -8.75 4.50 38.65
N SER A 22 -9.31 3.42 39.22
CA SER A 22 -10.01 2.40 38.45
C SER A 22 -11.22 2.97 37.71
N ALA A 23 -12.03 3.80 38.37
CA ALA A 23 -13.17 4.46 37.74
C ALA A 23 -12.74 5.42 36.61
N TYR A 24 -11.68 6.20 36.83
CA TYR A 24 -11.11 7.10 35.82
C TYR A 24 -10.61 6.34 34.60
N TYR A 25 -9.81 5.28 34.78
CA TYR A 25 -9.34 4.45 33.68
C TYR A 25 -10.49 3.73 32.96
N TYR A 26 -11.47 3.22 33.71
CA TYR A 26 -12.65 2.58 33.12
C TYR A 26 -13.47 3.57 32.26
N GLN A 27 -13.61 4.82 32.72
CA GLN A 27 -14.30 5.86 31.97
C GLN A 27 -13.50 6.28 30.72
N ARG A 28 -12.18 6.44 30.85
CA ARG A 28 -11.29 6.80 29.74
C ARG A 28 -11.26 5.74 28.63
N LEU A 29 -11.28 4.45 28.99
CA LEU A 29 -11.39 3.35 28.03
C LEU A 29 -12.74 3.30 27.30
N ARG A 30 -13.78 3.94 27.85
CA ARG A 30 -15.13 4.03 27.26
C ARG A 30 -15.41 5.36 26.57
N GLU A 31 -14.46 6.29 26.57
CA GLU A 31 -14.59 7.53 25.83
C GLU A 31 -14.81 7.21 24.34
N PRO A 32 -15.82 7.83 23.69
CA PRO A 32 -16.16 7.53 22.30
C PRO A 32 -15.02 7.84 21.31
N GLU A 33 -14.10 8.71 21.68
CA GLU A 33 -12.86 9.00 20.95
C GLU A 33 -11.84 7.83 20.96
N ASN A 34 -11.93 6.91 21.92
CA ASN A 34 -11.10 5.69 22.00
C ASN A 34 -11.81 4.44 21.46
N LEU A 35 -13.11 4.54 21.15
CA LEU A 35 -13.90 3.48 20.54
C LEU A 35 -13.60 3.39 19.04
N VAL A 36 -12.68 2.50 18.68
CA VAL A 36 -12.45 2.14 17.28
C VAL A 36 -13.63 1.31 16.78
N GLN A 37 -14.52 1.93 16.01
CA GLN A 37 -15.58 1.22 15.31
C GLN A 37 -15.00 0.54 14.08
N ASN A 38 -14.75 -0.76 14.17
CA ASN A 38 -14.52 -1.58 12.99
C ASN A 38 -15.87 -1.88 12.33
N SER A 39 -16.29 -1.04 11.38
CA SER A 39 -17.41 -1.40 10.50
C SER A 39 -16.91 -2.37 9.44
N LEU A 40 -17.12 -3.67 9.67
CA LEU A 40 -17.17 -4.59 8.54
C LEU A 40 -18.46 -4.27 7.78
N PRO A 41 -18.41 -3.94 6.47
CA PRO A 41 -19.62 -3.82 5.69
C PRO A 41 -20.31 -5.19 5.70
N VAL A 42 -21.41 -5.30 6.43
CA VAL A 42 -22.32 -6.44 6.34
C VAL A 42 -23.05 -6.28 5.02
N TYR A 43 -22.49 -6.82 3.95
CA TYR A 43 -23.15 -6.87 2.66
C TYR A 43 -24.36 -7.82 2.78
N SER A 44 -25.56 -7.28 2.71
CA SER A 44 -26.82 -8.04 2.65
C SER A 44 -27.05 -8.70 1.29
N THR A 45 -26.21 -8.39 0.30
CA THR A 45 -26.23 -8.97 -1.03
C THR A 45 -25.44 -10.27 -1.07
N PRO A 46 -25.93 -11.32 -1.77
CA PRO A 46 -25.16 -12.53 -1.98
C PRO A 46 -23.84 -12.19 -2.69
N VAL A 47 -22.76 -12.88 -2.30
CA VAL A 47 -21.44 -12.71 -2.91
C VAL A 47 -21.55 -13.10 -4.39
N THR A 48 -21.40 -12.11 -5.28
CA THR A 48 -21.37 -12.32 -6.73
C THR A 48 -20.12 -13.14 -7.09
N GLU A 49 -20.16 -13.94 -8.17
CA GLU A 49 -18.97 -14.71 -8.62
C GLU A 49 -17.74 -13.81 -8.84
N GLY A 50 -17.94 -12.58 -9.33
CA GLY A 50 -16.85 -11.60 -9.51
C GLY A 50 -16.27 -11.03 -8.21
N ALA A 51 -16.83 -11.36 -7.05
CA ALA A 51 -16.27 -11.02 -5.74
C ALA A 51 -15.43 -12.17 -5.14
N LEU A 52 -15.43 -13.35 -5.77
CA LEU A 52 -14.54 -14.44 -5.38
C LEU A 52 -13.11 -14.15 -5.85
N TRP A 53 -12.13 -14.64 -5.10
CA TRP A 53 -10.72 -14.50 -5.50
C TRP A 53 -10.43 -15.35 -6.74
N ASP A 54 -9.99 -14.69 -7.81
CA ASP A 54 -9.45 -15.36 -8.98
C ASP A 54 -7.96 -15.71 -8.75
N THR A 55 -7.66 -17.00 -8.59
CA THR A 55 -6.29 -17.49 -8.41
C THR A 55 -5.41 -17.30 -9.64
N ASN A 56 -6.02 -17.06 -10.82
CA ASN A 56 -5.34 -16.86 -12.09
C ASN A 56 -5.58 -15.43 -12.64
N TRP A 57 -5.76 -14.45 -11.76
CA TRP A 57 -6.04 -13.05 -12.11
C TRP A 57 -5.02 -12.42 -13.08
N ASP A 58 -3.80 -12.95 -13.14
CA ASP A 58 -2.71 -12.48 -14.01
C ASP A 58 -2.45 -13.39 -15.23
N PHE A 59 -3.29 -14.41 -15.43
CA PHE A 59 -3.17 -15.43 -16.48
C PHE A 59 -1.85 -16.19 -16.47
N ARG A 60 -1.16 -16.27 -15.32
CA ARG A 60 0.16 -16.93 -15.19
C ARG A 60 0.13 -18.18 -14.31
N GLU A 61 -1.05 -18.72 -14.00
CA GLU A 61 -1.13 -20.01 -13.34
C GLU A 61 -0.41 -21.08 -14.20
N PRO A 62 0.47 -21.92 -13.61
CA PRO A 62 1.25 -22.89 -14.38
C PRO A 62 0.40 -23.79 -15.28
N LYS A 63 -0.80 -24.16 -14.82
CA LYS A 63 -1.75 -24.97 -15.59
C LYS A 63 -2.32 -24.25 -16.81
N SER A 64 -2.50 -22.94 -16.74
CA SER A 64 -3.00 -22.11 -17.87
C SER A 64 -1.92 -21.81 -18.90
N CYS A 65 -0.64 -21.87 -18.50
CA CYS A 65 0.49 -21.65 -19.40
C CYS A 65 0.95 -22.90 -20.15
N VAL A 66 0.46 -24.09 -19.80
CA VAL A 66 0.88 -25.38 -20.37
C VAL A 66 -0.27 -25.99 -21.17
N ARG A 67 0.06 -26.68 -22.27
CA ARG A 67 -0.95 -27.36 -23.09
C ARG A 67 -1.59 -28.51 -22.29
N PRO A 68 -2.92 -28.68 -22.34
CA PRO A 68 -3.57 -29.78 -21.65
C PRO A 68 -3.09 -31.14 -22.15
N VAL A 69 -3.24 -32.14 -21.30
CA VAL A 69 -2.94 -33.55 -21.61
C VAL A 69 -3.88 -34.02 -22.73
N LYS A 70 -3.32 -34.64 -23.77
CA LYS A 70 -4.10 -35.14 -24.92
C LYS A 70 -4.61 -36.57 -24.74
N ASN A 71 -3.89 -37.39 -24.00
CA ASN A 71 -4.19 -38.79 -23.77
C ASN A 71 -3.56 -39.29 -22.46
N ASP A 72 -4.03 -40.42 -21.97
CA ASP A 72 -3.57 -41.04 -20.71
C ASP A 72 -2.26 -41.84 -20.90
N SER A 73 -1.42 -41.42 -21.86
CA SER A 73 -0.14 -42.09 -22.07
C SER A 73 0.88 -41.58 -21.04
N PRO A 74 1.66 -42.48 -20.39
CA PRO A 74 2.68 -42.06 -19.43
C PRO A 74 3.68 -41.05 -20.00
N GLN A 75 3.95 -41.11 -21.31
CA GLN A 75 4.82 -40.16 -22.00
C GLN A 75 4.24 -38.75 -22.02
N GLU A 76 2.94 -38.62 -22.29
CA GLU A 76 2.24 -37.33 -22.33
C GLU A 76 2.05 -36.74 -20.93
N GLU A 77 1.74 -37.57 -19.92
CA GLU A 77 1.68 -37.12 -18.52
C GLU A 77 3.05 -36.60 -18.06
N ASN A 78 4.13 -37.33 -18.38
CA ASN A 78 5.48 -36.89 -18.08
C ASN A 78 5.85 -35.58 -18.81
N ARG A 79 5.40 -35.40 -20.06
CA ARG A 79 5.56 -34.12 -20.77
C ARG A 79 4.87 -32.98 -20.01
N TYR A 80 3.60 -33.17 -19.67
CA TYR A 80 2.78 -32.17 -18.98
C TYR A 80 3.39 -31.77 -17.62
N ASN A 81 3.77 -32.76 -16.80
CA ASN A 81 4.36 -32.51 -15.48
C ASN A 81 5.70 -31.77 -15.58
N ASN A 82 6.54 -32.14 -16.55
CA ASN A 82 7.81 -31.44 -16.79
C ASN A 82 7.62 -30.00 -17.26
N GLU A 83 6.60 -29.73 -18.08
CA GLU A 83 6.26 -28.35 -18.50
C GLU A 83 5.69 -27.54 -17.34
N LEU A 84 4.85 -28.16 -16.51
CA LEU A 84 4.22 -27.50 -15.35
C LEU A 84 5.26 -27.09 -14.30
N GLU A 85 6.24 -27.95 -13.99
CA GLU A 85 7.34 -27.61 -13.08
C GLU A 85 8.23 -26.49 -13.63
N LYS A 86 8.39 -26.38 -14.95
CA LYS A 86 9.13 -25.26 -15.56
C LYS A 86 8.41 -23.93 -15.40
N MET A 87 7.08 -23.94 -15.44
CA MET A 87 6.25 -22.74 -15.29
C MET A 87 6.01 -22.34 -13.83
N ARG A 88 6.34 -23.22 -12.87
CA ARG A 88 6.14 -22.96 -11.45
C ARG A 88 6.99 -21.79 -10.96
N VAL A 89 6.36 -20.85 -10.26
CA VAL A 89 7.01 -19.67 -9.68
C VAL A 89 8.01 -20.13 -8.60
N LYS A 90 9.23 -19.59 -8.63
CA LYS A 90 10.34 -20.00 -7.74
C LYS A 90 10.71 -18.96 -6.69
N ALA A 91 10.18 -17.75 -6.78
CA ALA A 91 10.55 -16.64 -5.92
C ALA A 91 9.36 -15.71 -5.68
N THR A 92 9.36 -15.08 -4.50
CA THR A 92 8.43 -14.02 -4.13
C THR A 92 8.94 -12.68 -4.63
N ARG A 93 8.03 -11.81 -5.10
CA ARG A 93 8.37 -10.46 -5.54
C ARG A 93 7.85 -9.45 -4.53
N HIS A 94 8.73 -8.61 -4.00
CA HIS A 94 8.33 -7.46 -3.19
C HIS A 94 8.20 -6.24 -4.12
N ILE A 95 7.01 -5.63 -4.12
CA ILE A 95 6.73 -4.42 -4.90
C ILE A 95 6.51 -3.29 -3.92
N VAL A 96 7.36 -2.27 -3.99
CA VAL A 96 7.26 -1.06 -3.17
C VAL A 96 6.81 0.09 -4.05
N LEU A 97 5.60 0.59 -3.81
CA LEU A 97 5.03 1.72 -4.54
C LEU A 97 5.28 3.00 -3.76
N ILE A 98 5.95 3.96 -4.41
CA ILE A 98 6.33 5.22 -3.80
C ILE A 98 5.65 6.34 -4.57
N ARG A 99 4.84 7.14 -3.86
CA ARG A 99 4.27 8.38 -4.42
C ARG A 99 5.35 9.47 -4.41
N HIS A 100 5.33 10.33 -5.42
CA HIS A 100 6.22 11.50 -5.48
C HIS A 100 6.04 12.40 -4.25
N GLY A 101 7.07 13.19 -3.91
CA GLY A 101 7.00 14.20 -2.86
C GLY A 101 6.06 15.36 -3.20
N GLN A 102 5.81 16.25 -2.23
CA GLN A 102 5.03 17.46 -2.44
C GLN A 102 5.66 18.36 -3.51
N TYR A 103 4.87 18.79 -4.48
CA TYR A 103 5.31 19.59 -5.61
C TYR A 103 4.48 20.87 -5.75
N LEU A 104 5.01 21.82 -6.52
CA LEU A 104 4.32 23.05 -6.89
C LEU A 104 3.34 22.75 -8.01
N ASP A 105 2.06 22.92 -7.73
CA ASP A 105 1.00 22.82 -8.73
C ASP A 105 0.75 24.18 -9.40
N ASP A 106 1.84 24.88 -9.74
CA ASP A 106 1.81 26.20 -10.36
C ASP A 106 2.54 26.12 -11.70
N GLY A 107 1.78 26.08 -12.78
CA GLY A 107 2.32 25.91 -14.12
C GLY A 107 1.33 25.29 -15.09
N LYS A 108 1.53 25.55 -16.39
CA LYS A 108 0.69 24.97 -17.46
C LYS A 108 1.26 23.66 -18.00
N HIS A 109 2.55 23.40 -17.78
CA HIS A 109 3.24 22.24 -18.33
C HIS A 109 3.83 21.39 -17.22
N ASP A 110 3.96 20.08 -17.46
CA ASP A 110 4.56 19.12 -16.54
C ASP A 110 5.97 19.51 -16.07
N LYS A 111 6.71 20.24 -16.92
CA LYS A 111 8.05 20.75 -16.62
C LYS A 111 8.06 21.76 -15.48
N ASP A 112 6.95 22.44 -15.22
CA ASP A 112 6.86 23.48 -14.20
C ASP A 112 6.53 22.88 -12.81
N HIS A 113 6.07 21.62 -12.78
CA HIS A 113 5.63 20.91 -11.58
C HIS A 113 6.79 20.29 -10.79
N HIS A 114 7.66 21.15 -10.27
CA HIS A 114 8.83 20.81 -9.47
C HIS A 114 8.51 20.57 -7.99
N LEU A 115 9.34 19.77 -7.31
CA LEU A 115 9.25 19.53 -5.88
C LEU A 115 9.45 20.82 -5.06
N THR A 116 8.59 20.98 -4.06
CA THR A 116 8.79 21.97 -2.99
C THR A 116 9.97 21.56 -2.10
N GLU A 117 10.47 22.47 -1.28
CA GLU A 117 11.50 22.13 -0.27
C GLU A 117 11.03 21.04 0.69
N LEU A 118 9.74 21.05 1.08
CA LEU A 118 9.16 19.97 1.87
C LEU A 118 9.13 18.64 1.09
N GLY A 119 8.78 18.68 -0.20
CA GLY A 119 8.81 17.50 -1.08
C GLY A 119 10.19 16.88 -1.24
N LYS A 120 11.22 17.71 -1.34
CA LYS A 120 12.62 17.24 -1.36
C LYS A 120 12.99 16.54 -0.04
N LEU A 121 12.57 17.11 1.09
CA LEU A 121 12.80 16.50 2.40
C LEU A 121 12.05 15.17 2.56
N GLN A 122 10.80 15.09 2.10
CA GLN A 122 10.02 13.84 2.06
C GLN A 122 10.72 12.77 1.22
N ALA A 123 11.20 13.12 0.03
CA ALA A 123 11.92 12.21 -0.84
C ALA A 123 13.21 11.70 -0.19
N LYS A 124 13.95 12.61 0.47
CA LYS A 124 15.15 12.26 1.24
C LYS A 124 14.86 11.27 2.36
N TYR A 125 13.88 11.56 3.22
CA TYR A 125 13.51 10.65 4.32
C TYR A 125 12.98 9.30 3.81
N THR A 126 12.29 9.31 2.67
CA THR A 126 11.88 8.07 2.01
C THR A 126 13.10 7.26 1.57
N GLY A 127 14.09 7.90 0.95
CA GLY A 127 15.35 7.26 0.55
C GLY A 127 16.11 6.69 1.75
N GLN A 128 16.24 7.46 2.83
CA GLN A 128 16.87 7.00 4.08
C GLN A 128 16.16 5.78 4.65
N ARG A 129 14.82 5.80 4.67
CA ARG A 129 14.05 4.65 5.14
C ARG A 129 14.28 3.41 4.27
N LEU A 130 14.38 3.56 2.95
CA LEU A 130 14.66 2.44 2.04
C LEU A 130 16.08 1.90 2.22
N HIS A 131 17.05 2.77 2.52
CA HIS A 131 18.42 2.37 2.84
C HIS A 131 18.46 1.55 4.14
N GLU A 132 17.78 2.00 5.19
CA GLU A 132 17.68 1.28 6.48
C GLU A 132 17.10 -0.13 6.38
N LEU A 133 16.28 -0.41 5.35
CA LEU A 133 15.75 -1.76 5.14
C LEU A 133 16.84 -2.77 4.77
N GLY A 134 18.02 -2.32 4.31
CA GLY A 134 19.13 -3.19 3.91
C GLY A 134 18.79 -4.09 2.72
N ILE A 135 17.79 -3.73 1.93
CA ILE A 135 17.33 -4.51 0.77
C ILE A 135 18.12 -4.08 -0.47
N LYS A 136 18.64 -5.05 -1.21
CA LYS A 136 19.20 -4.80 -2.54
C LYS A 136 18.06 -4.69 -3.56
N TRP A 137 17.91 -3.52 -4.15
CA TRP A 137 16.86 -3.26 -5.13
C TRP A 137 17.24 -3.80 -6.50
N ASP A 138 16.43 -4.71 -7.07
CA ASP A 138 16.69 -5.27 -8.40
C ASP A 138 16.37 -4.28 -9.53
N LYS A 139 15.26 -3.54 -9.39
CA LYS A 139 14.70 -2.66 -10.42
C LYS A 139 14.08 -1.43 -9.79
N ILE A 140 14.37 -0.28 -10.37
CA ILE A 140 13.71 0.99 -10.06
C ILE A 140 13.07 1.49 -11.34
N ILE A 141 11.75 1.71 -11.29
CA ILE A 141 10.95 2.16 -12.42
C ILE A 141 10.23 3.44 -12.00
N VAL A 142 10.40 4.51 -12.77
CA VAL A 142 9.98 5.86 -12.39
C VAL A 142 9.08 6.45 -13.48
N SER A 143 7.99 7.11 -13.07
CA SER A 143 7.13 7.89 -13.97
C SER A 143 7.90 9.03 -14.63
N THR A 144 7.64 9.30 -15.92
CA THR A 144 8.31 10.40 -16.66
C THR A 144 7.85 11.80 -16.26
N MET A 145 7.00 11.96 -15.25
CA MET A 145 6.59 13.27 -14.73
C MET A 145 7.70 13.91 -13.90
N THR A 146 7.89 15.22 -14.04
CA THR A 146 8.98 15.99 -13.40
C THR A 146 9.08 15.73 -11.89
N ARG A 147 7.97 15.87 -11.16
CA ARG A 147 7.89 15.58 -9.72
C ARG A 147 8.33 14.17 -9.33
N ALA A 148 8.06 13.17 -10.17
CA ALA A 148 8.47 11.79 -9.93
C ALA A 148 9.96 11.58 -10.24
N GLN A 149 10.48 12.24 -11.29
CA GLN A 149 11.89 12.25 -11.62
C GLN A 149 12.72 12.82 -10.47
N GLU A 150 12.38 14.02 -10.02
CA GLU A 150 13.09 14.68 -8.91
C GLU A 150 12.99 13.90 -7.59
N THR A 151 11.84 13.30 -7.30
CA THR A 151 11.68 12.44 -6.12
C THR A 151 12.63 11.25 -6.22
N SER A 152 12.71 10.61 -7.39
CA SER A 152 13.59 9.46 -7.60
C SER A 152 15.05 9.85 -7.46
N GLU A 153 15.49 10.98 -8.00
CA GLU A 153 16.87 11.44 -7.88
C GLU A 153 17.32 11.62 -6.43
N MET A 154 16.44 12.10 -5.56
CA MET A 154 16.73 12.23 -4.12
C MET A 154 16.80 10.85 -3.45
N ILE A 155 15.89 9.94 -3.78
CA ILE A 155 15.87 8.58 -3.22
C ILE A 155 17.12 7.80 -3.63
N LEU A 156 17.49 7.85 -4.92
CA LEU A 156 18.61 7.12 -5.51
C LEU A 156 19.94 7.44 -4.83
N LYS A 157 20.13 8.69 -4.40
CA LYS A 157 21.32 9.14 -3.66
C LYS A 157 21.44 8.44 -2.29
N GLU A 158 20.32 8.23 -1.60
CA GLU A 158 20.34 7.62 -0.26
C GLU A 158 20.50 6.09 -0.33
N ILE A 159 19.97 5.43 -1.37
CA ILE A 159 20.09 3.97 -1.55
C ILE A 159 21.30 3.55 -2.40
N GLU A 160 22.16 4.50 -2.81
CA GLU A 160 23.36 4.29 -3.63
C GLU A 160 23.09 3.46 -4.89
N TYR A 161 21.95 3.68 -5.53
CA TYR A 161 21.56 2.95 -6.74
C TYR A 161 22.11 3.64 -7.98
N ASP A 162 22.61 2.83 -8.92
CA ASP A 162 23.15 3.27 -10.19
C ASP A 162 22.09 3.98 -11.06
N PRO A 163 22.21 5.29 -11.32
CA PRO A 163 21.23 6.04 -12.11
C PRO A 163 21.03 5.49 -13.52
N GLU A 164 22.05 4.87 -14.13
CA GLU A 164 21.95 4.32 -15.49
C GLU A 164 21.04 3.07 -15.56
N LYS A 165 20.81 2.40 -14.43
CA LYS A 165 19.93 1.23 -14.35
C LYS A 165 18.46 1.58 -14.13
N VAL A 166 18.17 2.86 -13.88
CA VAL A 166 16.80 3.35 -13.64
C VAL A 166 16.01 3.31 -14.94
N ARG A 167 14.77 2.81 -14.87
CA ARG A 167 13.88 2.74 -16.04
C ARG A 167 12.81 3.82 -15.94
N HIS A 168 12.84 4.75 -16.88
CA HIS A 168 11.80 5.78 -17.00
C HIS A 168 10.62 5.24 -17.82
N CYS A 169 9.42 5.29 -17.26
CA CYS A 169 8.23 4.63 -17.80
C CYS A 169 7.06 5.62 -17.96
N PRO A 170 6.63 5.92 -19.21
CA PRO A 170 5.46 6.75 -19.46
C PRO A 170 4.12 6.16 -19.00
N TYR A 171 4.02 4.83 -18.83
CA TYR A 171 2.80 4.17 -18.34
C TYR A 171 2.51 4.48 -16.86
N LEU A 172 3.52 4.95 -16.10
CA LEU A 172 3.35 5.35 -14.70
C LEU A 172 2.99 6.84 -14.54
N ARG A 173 2.70 7.55 -15.64
CA ARG A 173 2.21 8.94 -15.55
C ARG A 173 0.84 8.94 -14.90
N GLU A 174 0.64 9.89 -13.99
CA GLU A 174 -0.65 10.08 -13.32
C GLU A 174 -1.74 10.40 -14.34
N GLY A 175 -2.96 9.96 -14.04
CA GLY A 175 -4.13 10.12 -14.88
C GLY A 175 -5.39 9.78 -14.08
N ALA A 176 -6.52 9.71 -14.76
CA ALA A 176 -7.79 9.33 -14.17
C ALA A 176 -8.13 7.87 -14.56
N PRO A 177 -7.80 6.85 -13.76
CA PRO A 177 -7.95 5.45 -14.19
C PRO A 177 -9.42 5.00 -14.24
N ILE A 178 -10.23 5.41 -13.26
CA ILE A 178 -11.66 5.07 -13.18
C ILE A 178 -12.42 6.18 -12.45
N ALA A 179 -13.72 6.32 -12.74
CA ALA A 179 -14.59 7.24 -12.03
C ALA A 179 -14.80 6.78 -10.57
N PRO A 180 -14.56 7.65 -9.56
CA PRO A 180 -14.72 7.29 -8.17
C PRO A 180 -16.18 7.02 -7.83
N GLN A 181 -16.40 6.06 -6.92
CA GLN A 181 -17.70 5.72 -6.37
C GLN A 181 -17.62 5.80 -4.83
N PRO A 182 -18.32 6.76 -4.19
CA PRO A 182 -19.25 7.72 -4.77
C PRO A 182 -18.55 8.85 -5.56
N PRO A 183 -19.26 9.55 -6.47
CA PRO A 183 -18.71 10.68 -7.21
C PRO A 183 -18.27 11.83 -6.29
N ILE A 184 -17.13 12.44 -6.62
CA ILE A 184 -16.55 13.54 -5.85
C ILE A 184 -16.88 14.87 -6.54
N SER A 185 -17.21 15.91 -5.78
CA SER A 185 -17.61 17.22 -6.33
C SER A 185 -16.43 18.00 -6.92
N HIS A 186 -15.30 18.02 -6.22
CA HIS A 186 -14.11 18.82 -6.57
C HIS A 186 -13.16 18.12 -7.55
N TRP A 187 -13.37 16.84 -7.84
CA TRP A 187 -12.57 16.08 -8.80
C TRP A 187 -13.48 15.45 -9.85
N ARG A 188 -13.56 16.12 -11.01
CA ARG A 188 -14.40 15.73 -12.15
C ARG A 188 -13.62 15.99 -13.44
N PRO A 189 -12.74 15.07 -13.85
CA PRO A 189 -12.09 15.20 -15.15
C PRO A 189 -13.16 15.28 -16.25
N GLU A 190 -12.91 16.06 -17.29
CA GLU A 190 -13.84 16.14 -18.43
C GLU A 190 -14.10 14.73 -18.98
N LYS A 191 -15.37 14.47 -19.35
CA LYS A 191 -15.99 13.20 -19.77
C LYS A 191 -15.03 12.05 -20.14
N PHE A 192 -15.35 10.82 -19.72
CA PHE A 192 -15.07 9.48 -20.28
C PHE A 192 -13.73 9.20 -21.03
N GLN A 193 -13.33 10.04 -21.98
CA GLN A 193 -12.09 9.97 -22.76
C GLN A 193 -10.84 9.87 -21.88
N HIS A 194 -10.77 10.62 -20.76
CA HIS A 194 -9.65 10.50 -19.83
C HIS A 194 -9.62 9.14 -19.11
N PHE A 195 -10.78 8.61 -18.70
CA PHE A 195 -10.84 7.28 -18.08
C PHE A 195 -10.47 6.15 -19.05
N PHE A 196 -10.92 6.23 -20.30
CA PHE A 196 -10.56 5.22 -21.30
C PHE A 196 -9.09 5.30 -21.70
N GLN A 197 -8.55 6.51 -21.81
CA GLN A 197 -7.15 6.70 -22.19
C GLN A 197 -6.19 6.36 -21.05
N ASP A 198 -6.45 6.85 -19.84
CA ASP A 198 -5.58 6.67 -18.69
C ASP A 198 -5.78 5.30 -18.02
N GLY A 199 -6.99 4.74 -18.05
CA GLY A 199 -7.28 3.41 -17.52
C GLY A 199 -6.71 2.25 -18.35
N ALA A 200 -6.41 2.48 -19.63
CA ALA A 200 -5.82 1.48 -20.52
C ALA A 200 -4.27 1.47 -20.52
N ARG A 201 -3.64 2.44 -19.85
CA ARG A 201 -2.17 2.52 -19.71
C ARG A 201 -1.66 1.59 -18.62
#